data_AF-A0A7C4IER4-F1
#
_entry.id   AF-A0A7C4IER4-F1
#
_cell.length_a   1.000
_cell.length_b   1.000
_cell.length_c   1.000
_cell.angle_alpha   90.00
_cell.angle_beta   90.00
_cell.angle_gamma   90.00
#
_symmetry.space_group_name_H-M   'P 1'
#
loop_
_entity.id
_entity.type
_entity.pdbx_description
1 polymer ?
#
loop_
_entity_poly.entity_id
_entity_poly.type
_entity_poly.pdbx_seq_one_letter_code
_entity_poly.pdbx_strand_id
1 'polypeptide(L)'
;MKVALFIVLLVTWPAILVAQDTRAQIAAATDQAVESLRQQVWSLPAGPGMTVGRFIELSNSQQRLLDGLRSAGRVGGPRWLDNATCQVELELPASRVIQVLRLVALGDPPEAPATAEQIAQATGPWRNRVFRAVGTSVSAGALGDLRPRVESAAWRGVSDESRRSALRAAQQDAARRVLESVGGVSLTATQTVAGALAEKDRRQALLRWLEERPVTGVSFREDLEVEVAIAVQAAELGGEIARICGLALDERSQRQLAGALAAVMAWPVGRAAASRTTAESEPVGVVQLPAAAPEWARMPLDASGEAAAAETKLRAAMQAEQRAREALRRQVEALRLNGLTVGQAAEKDGSIARGMSRAIEEAKATRTEYRPDGAASVRVRLDGRTVWEQIRRER
;
A
#
# COMPACT_ATOMS: atom_id res chain seq x y z
N MET A 1 -53.53 32.42 -10.03
CA MET A 1 -52.75 31.72 -8.99
C MET A 1 -51.72 30.83 -9.66
N LYS A 2 -50.43 31.16 -9.58
CA LYS A 2 -49.32 30.30 -10.04
C LYS A 2 -48.48 29.96 -8.81
N VAL A 3 -48.46 28.69 -8.43
CA VAL A 3 -47.64 28.18 -7.32
C VAL A 3 -46.34 27.67 -7.92
N ALA A 4 -45.23 28.32 -7.57
CA ALA A 4 -43.89 27.90 -7.96
C ALA A 4 -43.36 26.88 -6.94
N LEU A 5 -43.11 25.66 -7.40
CA LEU A 5 -42.56 24.55 -6.63
C LEU A 5 -41.02 24.70 -6.60
N PHE A 6 -40.48 25.09 -5.44
CA PHE A 6 -39.03 25.16 -5.21
C PHE A 6 -38.51 23.76 -4.85
N ILE A 7 -37.85 23.09 -5.80
CA ILE A 7 -37.10 21.86 -5.56
C ILE A 7 -35.73 22.26 -4.99
N VAL A 8 -35.55 22.09 -3.68
CA VAL A 8 -34.26 22.23 -3.01
C VAL A 8 -33.47 20.95 -3.27
N LEU A 9 -32.53 21.02 -4.23
CA LEU A 9 -31.57 19.94 -4.50
C LEU A 9 -30.51 19.94 -3.40
N LEU A 10 -30.65 19.06 -2.42
CA LEU A 10 -29.65 18.79 -1.38
C LEU A 10 -28.42 18.13 -2.03
N VAL A 11 -27.41 18.93 -2.33
CA VAL A 11 -26.08 18.44 -2.75
C VAL A 11 -25.34 17.94 -1.51
N THR A 12 -25.45 16.64 -1.23
CA THR A 12 -24.72 15.97 -0.16
C THR A 12 -23.23 15.87 -0.50
N TRP A 13 -22.37 16.43 0.35
CA TRP A 13 -20.92 16.52 0.15
C TRP A 13 -20.18 15.17 0.34
N PRO A 14 -19.16 14.85 -0.51
CA PRO A 14 -18.41 13.58 -0.50
C PRO A 14 -17.27 13.47 0.55
N ALA A 15 -17.27 14.27 1.63
CA ALA A 15 -16.13 14.35 2.56
C ALA A 15 -15.85 13.09 3.40
N ILE A 16 -16.76 12.11 3.42
CA ILE A 16 -16.66 10.93 4.30
C ILE A 16 -15.67 9.87 3.76
N LEU A 17 -15.43 9.83 2.45
CA LEU A 17 -14.64 8.75 1.84
C LEU A 17 -13.12 8.84 2.13
N VAL A 18 -12.55 10.06 2.20
CA VAL A 18 -11.08 10.25 2.33
C VAL A 18 -10.54 9.87 3.72
N ALA A 19 -11.36 10.00 4.77
CA ALA A 19 -10.93 9.70 6.14
C ALA A 19 -10.81 8.18 6.42
N GLN A 20 -11.56 7.35 5.69
CA GLN A 20 -11.55 5.89 5.88
C GLN A 20 -10.24 5.26 5.37
N ASP A 21 -9.78 5.63 4.18
CA ASP A 21 -8.54 5.11 3.59
C ASP A 21 -7.32 5.33 4.49
N THR A 22 -7.29 6.49 5.15
CA THR A 22 -6.20 6.91 6.03
C THR A 22 -6.04 5.97 7.23
N ARG A 23 -7.16 5.60 7.86
CA ARG A 23 -7.15 4.71 9.04
C ARG A 23 -6.73 3.31 8.64
N ALA A 24 -7.23 2.82 7.50
CA ALA A 24 -6.83 1.51 6.97
C ALA A 24 -5.33 1.44 6.68
N GLN A 25 -4.74 2.49 6.08
CA GLN A 25 -3.30 2.56 5.83
C GLN A 25 -2.48 2.61 7.12
N ILE A 26 -2.89 3.39 8.12
CA ILE A 26 -2.21 3.45 9.42
C ILE A 26 -2.26 2.08 10.10
N ALA A 27 -3.43 1.41 10.09
CA ALA A 27 -3.58 0.06 10.63
C ALA A 27 -2.67 -0.94 9.89
N ALA A 28 -2.68 -0.93 8.56
CA ALA A 28 -1.82 -1.78 7.73
C ALA A 28 -0.32 -1.58 8.00
N ALA A 29 0.14 -0.33 8.10
CA ALA A 29 1.53 -0.01 8.44
C ALA A 29 1.86 -0.47 9.87
N THR A 30 0.93 -0.33 10.81
CA THR A 30 1.10 -0.81 12.18
C THR A 30 1.21 -2.34 12.23
N ASP A 31 0.36 -3.06 11.49
CA ASP A 31 0.41 -4.53 11.43
C ASP A 31 1.73 -5.04 10.85
N GLN A 32 2.23 -4.39 9.78
CA GLN A 32 3.53 -4.76 9.22
C GLN A 32 4.68 -4.48 10.20
N ALA A 33 4.59 -3.39 10.97
CA ALA A 33 5.56 -3.11 12.02
C ALA A 33 5.51 -4.19 13.12
N VAL A 34 4.32 -4.62 13.54
CA VAL A 34 4.13 -5.73 14.50
C VAL A 34 4.69 -7.04 13.95
N GLU A 35 4.44 -7.35 12.68
CA GLU A 35 4.99 -8.53 12.01
C GLU A 35 6.53 -8.50 11.96
N SER A 36 7.11 -7.32 11.71
CA SER A 36 8.57 -7.14 11.75
C SER A 36 9.13 -7.31 13.17
N LEU A 37 8.44 -6.79 14.20
CA LEU A 37 8.80 -7.06 15.61
C LEU A 37 8.71 -8.56 15.91
N ARG A 38 7.67 -9.24 15.42
CA ARG A 38 7.48 -10.68 15.59
C ARG A 38 8.68 -11.43 15.03
N GLN A 39 9.10 -11.16 13.80
CA GLN A 39 10.24 -11.83 13.17
C GLN A 39 11.54 -11.62 13.95
N GLN A 40 11.79 -10.40 14.43
CA GLN A 40 12.95 -10.10 15.28
C GLN A 40 12.92 -10.93 16.57
N VAL A 41 11.77 -10.96 17.26
CA VAL A 41 11.59 -11.69 18.51
C VAL A 41 11.66 -13.20 18.32
N TRP A 42 11.10 -13.72 17.22
CA TRP A 42 10.98 -15.17 16.94
C TRP A 42 12.32 -15.89 16.95
N SER A 43 13.39 -15.21 16.50
CA SER A 43 14.74 -15.76 16.40
C SER A 43 15.54 -15.74 17.70
N LEU A 44 15.05 -15.06 18.74
CA LEU A 44 15.76 -14.91 20.02
C LEU A 44 15.74 -16.19 20.84
N PRO A 45 16.73 -16.42 21.71
CA PRO A 45 16.73 -17.55 22.62
C PRO A 45 15.63 -17.42 23.68
N ALA A 46 14.87 -18.49 23.87
CA ALA A 46 13.88 -18.66 24.94
C ALA A 46 14.31 -19.71 25.98
N GLY A 47 15.22 -20.62 25.63
CA GLY A 47 15.73 -21.67 26.52
C GLY A 47 16.92 -22.40 25.91
N PRO A 48 17.46 -23.43 26.59
CA PRO A 48 18.55 -24.25 26.05
C PRO A 48 18.17 -24.86 24.69
N GLY A 49 18.83 -24.42 23.62
CA GLY A 49 18.57 -24.90 22.25
C GLY A 49 17.20 -24.52 21.66
N MET A 50 16.48 -23.56 22.27
CA MET A 50 15.12 -23.20 21.87
C MET A 50 14.98 -21.71 21.58
N THR A 51 14.36 -21.37 20.46
CA THR A 51 13.99 -19.99 20.13
C THR A 51 12.62 -19.63 20.68
N VAL A 52 12.33 -18.34 20.81
CA VAL A 52 11.00 -17.83 21.17
C VAL A 52 9.94 -18.36 20.23
N GLY A 53 10.24 -18.39 18.93
CA GLY A 53 9.37 -18.97 17.92
C GLY A 53 8.93 -20.39 18.22
N ARG A 54 9.92 -21.26 18.44
CA ARG A 54 9.67 -22.66 18.73
C ARG A 54 8.92 -22.86 20.05
N PHE A 55 9.26 -22.08 21.07
CA PHE A 55 8.57 -22.08 22.36
C PHE A 55 7.08 -21.74 22.19
N ILE A 56 6.78 -20.70 21.40
CA ILE A 56 5.41 -20.24 21.16
C ILE A 56 4.60 -21.22 20.30
N GLU A 57 5.22 -21.85 19.31
CA GLU A 57 4.60 -22.90 18.50
C GLU A 57 4.20 -24.11 19.34
N LEU A 58 5.13 -24.59 20.17
CA LEU A 58 4.91 -25.75 21.04
C LEU A 58 3.87 -25.48 22.14
N SER A 59 3.75 -24.23 22.60
CA SER A 59 2.78 -23.81 23.63
C SER A 59 1.47 -23.28 23.07
N ASN A 60 1.25 -23.35 21.75
CA ASN A 60 0.07 -22.83 21.05
C ASN A 60 -0.33 -21.39 21.50
N SER A 61 0.67 -20.56 21.78
CA SER A 61 0.51 -19.24 22.42
C SER A 61 0.80 -18.06 21.48
N GLN A 62 0.67 -18.29 20.17
CA GLN A 62 0.94 -17.31 19.11
C GLN A 62 0.12 -16.04 19.32
N GLN A 63 -1.17 -16.18 19.61
CA GLN A 63 -2.08 -15.05 19.79
C GLN A 63 -1.67 -14.19 20.99
N ARG A 64 -1.29 -14.82 22.12
CA ARG A 64 -0.86 -14.11 23.33
C ARG A 64 0.44 -13.33 23.09
N LEU A 65 1.38 -13.89 22.33
CA LEU A 65 2.57 -13.14 21.90
C LEU A 65 2.19 -11.96 21.01
N LEU A 66 1.38 -12.18 19.98
CA LEU A 66 0.94 -11.13 19.05
C LEU A 66 0.23 -9.97 19.76
N ASP A 67 -0.65 -10.26 20.72
CA ASP A 67 -1.31 -9.22 21.53
C ASP A 67 -0.30 -8.44 22.38
N GLY A 68 0.72 -9.12 22.89
CA GLY A 68 1.87 -8.47 23.55
C GLY A 68 2.64 -7.54 22.61
N LEU A 69 2.90 -7.97 21.37
CA LEU A 69 3.60 -7.15 20.37
C LEU A 69 2.76 -5.95 19.90
N ARG A 70 1.44 -6.11 19.76
CA ARG A 70 0.50 -5.01 19.44
C ARG A 70 0.44 -3.93 20.52
N SER A 71 0.84 -4.26 21.75
CA SER A 71 0.99 -3.29 22.83
C SER A 71 2.27 -2.46 22.75
N ALA A 72 3.09 -2.63 21.71
CA ALA A 72 4.26 -1.79 21.45
C ALA A 72 3.90 -0.31 21.39
N GLY A 73 4.74 0.53 21.98
CA GLY A 73 4.57 1.98 21.95
C GLY A 73 4.86 2.50 20.54
N ARG A 74 3.99 3.36 20.02
CA ARG A 74 4.28 4.07 18.76
C ARG A 74 5.28 5.18 19.04
N VAL A 75 6.38 5.23 18.27
CA VAL A 75 7.35 6.32 18.34
C VAL A 75 6.83 7.48 17.50
N GLY A 76 6.24 8.47 18.17
CA GLY A 76 5.63 9.61 17.48
C GLY A 76 4.28 9.29 16.81
N GLY A 77 3.94 10.07 15.78
CA GLY A 77 2.73 9.88 14.95
C GLY A 77 3.02 9.14 13.65
N PRO A 78 2.00 8.71 12.89
CA PRO A 78 2.18 8.19 11.54
C PRO A 78 2.88 9.23 10.66
N ARG A 79 3.87 8.79 9.88
CA ARG A 79 4.63 9.63 8.95
C ARG A 79 4.18 9.34 7.52
N TRP A 80 3.82 10.38 6.79
CA TRP A 80 3.50 10.27 5.36
C TRP A 80 4.74 10.58 4.54
N LEU A 81 5.24 9.60 3.79
CA LEU A 81 6.39 9.80 2.89
C LEU A 81 5.96 10.53 1.62
N ASP A 82 4.73 10.30 1.20
CA ASP A 82 4.04 10.93 0.09
C ASP A 82 2.51 10.90 0.35
N ASN A 83 1.70 11.18 -0.69
CA ASN A 83 0.23 11.20 -0.60
C ASN A 83 -0.42 9.84 -0.28
N ALA A 84 0.30 8.75 -0.49
CA ALA A 84 -0.23 7.41 -0.50
C ALA A 84 0.57 6.43 0.34
N THR A 85 1.75 6.81 0.83
CA THR A 85 2.65 5.95 1.60
C THR A 85 2.69 6.39 3.07
N CYS A 86 2.12 5.55 3.94
CA CYS A 86 2.12 5.74 5.38
C CYS A 86 3.21 4.88 6.03
N GLN A 87 3.98 5.46 6.93
CA GLN A 87 5.00 4.79 7.74
C GLN A 87 4.65 4.90 9.23
N VAL A 88 4.75 3.78 9.94
CA VAL A 88 4.57 3.71 11.40
C VAL A 88 5.80 3.06 12.03
N GLU A 89 6.34 3.68 13.07
CA GLU A 89 7.45 3.14 13.86
C GLU A 89 6.94 2.69 15.24
N LEU A 90 7.29 1.46 15.61
CA LEU A 90 6.95 0.84 16.89
C LEU A 90 8.21 0.54 17.70
N GLU A 91 8.11 0.75 19.00
CA GLU A 91 9.10 0.39 20.01
C GLU A 91 8.51 -0.57 21.04
N LEU A 92 9.23 -1.65 21.31
CA LEU A 92 8.83 -2.63 22.30
C LEU A 92 10.00 -2.96 23.23
N PRO A 93 9.93 -2.61 24.53
CA PRO A 93 10.96 -3.01 25.47
C PRO A 93 10.96 -4.54 25.66
N ALA A 94 12.15 -5.13 25.71
CA ALA A 94 12.32 -6.56 25.91
C ALA A 94 11.63 -7.11 27.16
N SER A 95 11.58 -6.32 28.23
CA SER A 95 10.87 -6.67 29.47
C SER A 95 9.42 -7.07 29.23
N ARG A 96 8.73 -6.43 28.26
CA ARG A 96 7.34 -6.75 27.90
C ARG A 96 7.23 -8.12 27.23
N VAL A 97 8.13 -8.41 26.28
CA VAL A 97 8.20 -9.73 25.63
C VAL A 97 8.50 -10.82 26.66
N ILE A 98 9.48 -10.59 27.53
CA ILE A 98 9.87 -11.52 28.60
C ILE A 98 8.68 -11.79 29.53
N GLN A 99 7.91 -10.76 29.90
CA GLN A 99 6.72 -10.93 30.73
C GLN A 99 5.69 -11.84 30.05
N VAL A 100 5.43 -11.65 28.76
CA VAL A 100 4.50 -12.51 28.00
C VAL A 100 4.98 -13.95 27.96
N LEU A 101 6.27 -14.19 27.67
CA LEU A 101 6.84 -15.54 27.64
C LEU A 101 6.76 -16.23 29.00
N ARG A 102 7.02 -15.50 30.09
CA ARG A 102 6.86 -16.03 31.45
C ARG A 102 5.41 -16.37 31.77
N LEU A 103 4.45 -15.53 31.37
CA LEU A 103 3.03 -15.83 31.56
C LEU A 103 2.59 -17.06 30.76
N VAL A 104 3.10 -17.25 29.55
CA VAL A 104 2.88 -18.48 28.77
C VAL A 104 3.44 -19.70 29.52
N ALA A 105 4.69 -19.62 30.01
CA ALA A 105 5.31 -20.72 30.74
C ALA A 105 4.60 -21.07 32.07
N LEU A 106 3.93 -20.10 32.70
CA LEU A 106 3.17 -20.30 33.94
C LEU A 106 1.74 -20.81 33.69
N GLY A 107 1.17 -20.57 32.51
CA GLY A 107 -0.23 -20.86 32.21
C GLY A 107 -0.52 -22.36 32.07
N ASP A 108 0.39 -23.12 31.47
CA ASP A 108 0.25 -24.57 31.22
C ASP A 108 1.52 -25.36 31.61
N PRO A 109 1.82 -25.52 32.91
CA PRO A 109 3.10 -26.05 33.38
C PRO A 109 3.49 -27.46 32.90
N PRO A 110 2.58 -28.47 32.79
CA PRO A 110 2.99 -29.81 32.39
C PRO A 110 3.31 -29.94 30.89
N GLU A 111 2.86 -28.99 30.05
CA GLU A 111 3.07 -28.98 28.60
C GLU A 111 4.04 -27.90 28.14
N ALA A 112 4.39 -26.95 29.02
CA ALA A 112 5.31 -25.87 28.70
C ALA A 112 6.71 -26.43 28.38
N PRO A 113 7.25 -26.15 27.18
CA PRO A 113 8.54 -26.70 26.75
C PRO A 113 9.75 -26.08 27.48
N ALA A 114 9.53 -25.02 28.26
CA ALA A 114 10.51 -24.40 29.14
C ALA A 114 9.84 -23.78 30.37
N THR A 115 10.51 -23.85 31.52
CA THR A 115 10.02 -23.25 32.77
C THR A 115 10.22 -21.73 32.78
N ALA A 116 9.45 -21.02 33.60
CA ALA A 116 9.60 -19.57 33.75
C ALA A 116 11.02 -19.15 34.20
N GLU A 117 11.74 -20.01 34.93
CA GLU A 117 13.14 -19.79 35.34
C GLU A 117 14.10 -19.94 34.15
N GLN A 118 13.92 -20.98 33.33
CA GLN A 118 14.69 -21.18 32.11
C GLN A 118 14.50 -20.01 31.12
N ILE A 119 13.26 -19.52 30.96
CA ILE A 119 12.97 -18.29 30.21
C ILE A 119 13.74 -17.10 30.82
N ALA A 120 13.68 -16.91 32.14
CA ALA A 120 14.33 -15.78 32.79
C ALA A 120 15.87 -15.79 32.62
N GLN A 121 16.48 -16.98 32.63
CA GLN A 121 17.91 -17.18 32.39
C GLN A 121 18.27 -16.92 30.92
N ALA A 122 17.54 -17.51 29.98
CA ALA A 122 17.81 -17.38 28.54
C ALA A 122 17.61 -15.95 28.02
N THR A 123 16.69 -15.20 28.64
CA THR A 123 16.40 -13.81 28.27
C THR A 123 17.28 -12.76 28.94
N GLY A 124 18.15 -13.18 29.87
CA GLY A 124 19.11 -12.30 30.56
C GLY A 124 19.90 -11.36 29.63
N PRO A 125 20.55 -11.87 28.56
CA PRO A 125 21.37 -11.05 27.67
C PRO A 125 20.62 -9.93 26.95
N TRP A 126 19.30 -10.04 26.80
CA TRP A 126 18.50 -9.08 26.05
C TRP A 126 17.44 -8.35 26.88
N ARG A 127 17.46 -8.49 28.21
CA ARG A 127 16.50 -7.84 29.13
C ARG A 127 16.41 -6.31 28.99
N ASN A 128 17.52 -5.67 28.64
CA ASN A 128 17.60 -4.21 28.48
C ASN A 128 17.49 -3.74 27.02
N ARG A 129 17.18 -4.65 26.08
CA ARG A 129 17.02 -4.27 24.67
C ARG A 129 15.66 -3.61 24.44
N VAL A 130 15.62 -2.73 23.46
CA VAL A 130 14.38 -2.20 22.88
C VAL A 130 14.34 -2.70 21.44
N PHE A 131 13.26 -3.39 21.08
CA PHE A 131 12.99 -3.78 19.71
C PHE A 131 12.34 -2.62 18.98
N ARG A 132 12.80 -2.36 17.75
CA ARG A 132 12.25 -1.33 16.87
C ARG A 132 11.82 -1.95 15.57
N ALA A 133 10.68 -1.54 15.07
CA ALA A 133 10.23 -1.92 13.74
C ALA A 133 9.55 -0.75 13.06
N VAL A 134 9.71 -0.71 11.74
CA VAL A 134 9.03 0.22 10.86
C VAL A 134 8.16 -0.60 9.93
N GLY A 135 6.89 -0.23 9.85
CA GLY A 135 5.98 -0.74 8.85
C GLY A 135 5.56 0.37 7.89
N THR A 136 5.31 0.00 6.65
CA THR A 136 4.98 0.87 5.54
C THR A 136 3.75 0.34 4.81
N SER A 137 2.78 1.20 4.53
CA SER A 137 1.66 0.84 3.67
C SER A 137 1.48 1.84 2.55
N VAL A 138 1.03 1.36 1.40
CA VAL A 138 0.70 2.14 0.22
C VAL A 138 -0.79 1.98 -0.04
N SER A 139 -1.52 3.07 -0.34
CA SER A 139 -2.94 2.95 -0.73
C SER A 139 -3.07 2.09 -1.99
N ALA A 140 -4.14 1.29 -2.12
CA ALA A 140 -4.39 0.47 -3.30
C ALA A 140 -4.32 1.30 -4.61
N GLY A 141 -4.87 2.52 -4.61
CA GLY A 141 -4.87 3.40 -5.78
C GLY A 141 -3.47 3.85 -6.25
N ALA A 142 -2.49 3.89 -5.36
CA ALA A 142 -1.12 4.31 -5.69
C ALA A 142 -0.18 3.15 -6.05
N LEU A 143 -0.68 1.91 -5.98
CA LEU A 143 0.10 0.71 -6.34
C LEU A 143 0.71 0.83 -7.74
N GLY A 144 -0.03 1.39 -8.70
CA GLY A 144 0.41 1.57 -10.07
C GLY A 144 1.59 2.53 -10.26
N ASP A 145 1.91 3.36 -9.27
CA ASP A 145 3.00 4.33 -9.36
C ASP A 145 4.32 3.81 -8.79
N LEU A 146 4.29 2.69 -8.06
CA LEU A 146 5.47 2.08 -7.47
C LEU A 146 6.44 1.55 -8.53
N ARG A 147 7.68 2.01 -8.51
CA ARG A 147 8.70 1.61 -9.49
C ARG A 147 9.66 0.57 -8.90
N PRO A 148 10.21 -0.34 -9.72
CA PRO A 148 11.39 -1.11 -9.32
C PRO A 148 12.53 -0.14 -9.00
N ARG A 149 13.45 -0.56 -8.14
CA ARG A 149 14.65 0.23 -7.84
C ARG A 149 15.45 0.42 -9.13
N VAL A 150 16.11 1.57 -9.25
CA VAL A 150 16.88 1.97 -10.46
C VAL A 150 17.94 0.93 -10.85
N GLU A 151 18.42 0.16 -9.89
CA GLU A 151 19.45 -0.86 -10.05
C GLU A 151 18.94 -2.17 -10.68
N SER A 152 17.62 -2.41 -10.75
CA SER A 152 17.06 -3.66 -11.28
C SER A 152 17.14 -3.72 -12.80
N ALA A 153 18.28 -4.24 -13.30
CA ALA A 153 18.59 -4.35 -14.71
C ALA A 153 17.53 -5.12 -15.51
N ALA A 154 16.88 -6.13 -14.93
CA ALA A 154 15.87 -6.95 -15.60
C ALA A 154 14.65 -6.15 -16.06
N TRP A 155 14.30 -5.10 -15.32
CA TRP A 155 13.14 -4.24 -15.58
C TRP A 155 13.40 -3.16 -16.64
N ARG A 156 14.66 -3.04 -17.12
CA ARG A 156 14.98 -2.20 -18.26
C ARG A 156 14.26 -2.74 -19.50
N GLY A 157 13.37 -1.93 -20.06
CA GLY A 157 12.58 -2.28 -21.25
C GLY A 157 11.18 -2.84 -20.95
N VAL A 158 10.80 -3.02 -19.68
CA VAL A 158 9.40 -3.26 -19.33
C VAL A 158 8.63 -1.96 -19.43
N SER A 159 7.54 -1.93 -20.20
CA SER A 159 6.71 -0.74 -20.31
C SER A 159 5.98 -0.43 -19.00
N ASP A 160 5.68 0.84 -18.78
CA ASP A 160 4.92 1.29 -17.61
C ASP A 160 3.55 0.61 -17.50
N GLU A 161 2.90 0.40 -18.64
CA GLU A 161 1.62 -0.30 -18.72
C GLU A 161 1.76 -1.76 -18.30
N SER A 162 2.76 -2.48 -18.83
CA SER A 162 3.01 -3.87 -18.47
C SER A 162 3.30 -4.02 -16.97
N ARG A 163 4.15 -3.14 -16.41
CA ARG A 163 4.41 -3.11 -14.97
C ARG A 163 3.15 -2.85 -14.15
N ARG A 164 2.35 -1.83 -14.52
CA ARG A 164 1.06 -1.52 -13.85
C ARG A 164 0.06 -2.66 -13.96
N SER A 165 0.05 -3.37 -15.07
CA SER A 165 -0.77 -4.57 -15.28
C SER A 165 -0.33 -5.70 -14.35
N ALA A 166 0.97 -5.99 -14.27
CA ALA A 166 1.53 -7.00 -13.38
C ALA A 166 1.24 -6.69 -11.90
N LEU A 167 1.41 -5.44 -11.46
CA LEU A 167 1.07 -5.02 -10.10
C LEU A 167 -0.41 -5.26 -9.76
N ARG A 168 -1.33 -4.86 -10.65
CA ARG A 168 -2.77 -5.10 -10.47
C ARG A 168 -3.10 -6.59 -10.46
N ALA A 169 -2.51 -7.37 -11.36
CA ALA A 169 -2.72 -8.81 -11.43
C ALA A 169 -2.20 -9.52 -10.16
N ALA A 170 -1.04 -9.11 -9.64
CA ALA A 170 -0.50 -9.63 -8.39
C ALA A 170 -1.40 -9.28 -7.18
N GLN A 171 -1.99 -8.07 -7.15
CA GLN A 171 -2.96 -7.70 -6.12
C GLN A 171 -4.24 -8.55 -6.19
N GLN A 172 -4.78 -8.76 -7.39
CA GLN A 172 -5.94 -9.62 -7.62
C GLN A 172 -5.66 -11.08 -7.24
N ASP A 173 -4.46 -11.58 -7.54
CA ASP A 173 -4.01 -12.90 -7.10
C ASP A 173 -3.96 -12.98 -5.56
N ALA A 174 -3.44 -11.96 -4.89
CA ALA A 174 -3.39 -11.89 -3.42
C ALA A 174 -4.81 -11.98 -2.82
N ALA A 175 -5.75 -11.19 -3.34
CA ALA A 175 -7.15 -11.21 -2.94
C ALA A 175 -7.80 -12.59 -3.16
N ARG A 176 -7.56 -13.20 -4.31
CA ARG A 176 -8.09 -14.53 -4.64
C ARG A 176 -7.56 -15.61 -3.70
N ARG A 177 -6.27 -15.61 -3.39
CA ARG A 177 -5.65 -16.57 -2.48
C ARG A 177 -6.20 -16.48 -1.07
N VAL A 178 -6.42 -15.26 -0.57
CA VAL A 178 -7.10 -15.06 0.73
C VAL A 178 -8.48 -15.70 0.69
N LEU A 179 -9.28 -15.38 -0.32
CA LEU A 179 -10.64 -15.91 -0.47
C LEU A 179 -10.68 -17.44 -0.55
N GLU A 180 -9.79 -18.04 -1.33
CA GLU A 180 -9.69 -19.50 -1.48
C GLU A 180 -9.30 -20.16 -0.15
N SER A 181 -8.34 -19.60 0.58
CA SER A 181 -7.85 -20.16 1.85
C SER A 181 -8.92 -20.20 2.95
N VAL A 182 -9.84 -19.23 2.95
CA VAL A 182 -10.89 -19.13 3.98
C VAL A 182 -12.19 -19.85 3.58
N GLY A 183 -12.28 -20.37 2.36
CA GLY A 183 -13.52 -20.95 1.82
C GLY A 183 -14.10 -22.10 2.66
N GLY A 184 -13.24 -22.86 3.35
CA GLY A 184 -13.62 -23.97 4.23
C GLY A 184 -14.11 -23.57 5.63
N VAL A 185 -13.97 -22.30 6.03
CA VAL A 185 -14.39 -21.85 7.36
C VAL A 185 -15.92 -21.90 7.46
N SER A 186 -16.43 -22.49 8.54
CA SER A 186 -17.87 -22.55 8.80
C SER A 186 -18.38 -21.20 9.33
N LEU A 187 -19.44 -20.69 8.72
CA LEU A 187 -20.17 -19.50 9.18
C LEU A 187 -21.35 -19.89 10.08
N THR A 188 -22.00 -21.00 9.75
CA THR A 188 -23.07 -21.64 10.53
C THR A 188 -22.87 -23.15 10.52
N ALA A 189 -23.75 -23.91 11.18
CA ALA A 189 -23.69 -25.37 11.20
C ALA A 189 -23.81 -26.02 9.80
N THR A 190 -24.41 -25.32 8.83
CA THR A 190 -24.71 -25.86 7.50
C THR A 190 -24.08 -25.06 6.36
N GLN A 191 -23.39 -23.96 6.66
CA GLN A 191 -22.88 -23.04 5.64
C GLN A 191 -21.41 -22.68 5.90
N THR A 192 -20.59 -22.83 4.86
CA THR A 192 -19.19 -22.36 4.84
C THR A 192 -19.08 -21.00 4.17
N VAL A 193 -17.93 -20.34 4.31
CA VAL A 193 -17.60 -19.10 3.58
C VAL A 193 -17.78 -19.30 2.07
N ALA A 194 -17.24 -20.39 1.51
CA ALA A 194 -17.39 -20.68 0.08
C ALA A 194 -18.87 -20.85 -0.32
N GLY A 195 -19.68 -21.52 0.50
CA GLY A 195 -21.11 -21.68 0.26
C GLY A 195 -21.88 -20.37 0.34
N ALA A 196 -21.57 -19.50 1.31
CA ALA A 196 -22.19 -18.19 1.44
C ALA A 196 -21.82 -17.22 0.30
N LEU A 197 -20.64 -17.40 -0.29
CA LEU A 197 -20.10 -16.64 -1.42
C LEU A 197 -20.33 -17.34 -2.78
N ALA A 198 -21.19 -18.36 -2.84
CA ALA A 198 -21.58 -18.98 -4.11
C ALA A 198 -22.32 -17.99 -5.03
N GLU A 199 -23.01 -17.00 -4.44
CA GLU A 199 -23.60 -15.89 -5.17
C GLU A 199 -22.50 -14.96 -5.73
N LYS A 200 -22.51 -14.79 -7.06
CA LYS A 200 -21.50 -14.00 -7.80
C LYS A 200 -21.33 -12.59 -7.24
N ASP A 201 -22.43 -11.93 -6.89
CA ASP A 201 -22.41 -10.54 -6.42
C ASP A 201 -21.74 -10.41 -5.05
N ARG A 202 -22.01 -11.34 -4.12
CA ARG A 202 -21.34 -11.37 -2.81
C ARG A 202 -19.85 -11.64 -2.95
N ARG A 203 -19.48 -12.59 -3.81
CA ARG A 203 -18.07 -12.89 -4.10
C ARG A 203 -17.35 -11.68 -4.69
N GLN A 204 -17.96 -11.00 -5.65
CA GLN A 204 -17.39 -9.80 -6.28
C GLN A 204 -17.29 -8.64 -5.29
N ALA A 205 -18.26 -8.47 -4.40
CA ALA A 205 -18.21 -7.45 -3.34
C ALA A 205 -17.00 -7.68 -2.41
N LEU A 206 -16.78 -8.92 -1.98
CA LEU A 206 -15.65 -9.25 -1.10
C LEU A 206 -14.30 -9.12 -1.82
N LEU A 207 -14.21 -9.55 -3.09
CA LEU A 207 -13.00 -9.37 -3.90
C LEU A 207 -12.66 -7.89 -4.08
N ARG A 208 -13.66 -7.05 -4.36
CA ARG A 208 -13.47 -5.60 -4.47
C ARG A 208 -12.96 -5.01 -3.15
N TRP A 209 -13.57 -5.39 -2.03
CA TRP A 209 -13.09 -4.97 -0.71
C TRP A 209 -11.63 -5.39 -0.44
N LEU A 210 -11.25 -6.61 -0.85
CA LEU A 210 -9.86 -7.10 -0.75
C LEU A 210 -8.90 -6.34 -1.67
N GLU A 211 -9.32 -5.96 -2.87
CA GLU A 211 -8.53 -5.16 -3.82
C GLU A 211 -8.36 -3.70 -3.37
N GLU A 212 -9.28 -3.17 -2.56
CA GLU A 212 -9.19 -1.83 -1.97
C GLU A 212 -8.26 -1.78 -0.74
N ARG A 213 -7.78 -2.92 -0.26
CA ARG A 213 -6.91 -2.99 0.92
C ARG A 213 -5.55 -2.32 0.66
N PRO A 214 -5.01 -1.61 1.67
CA PRO A 214 -3.66 -1.08 1.57
C PRO A 214 -2.63 -2.17 1.28
N VAL A 215 -1.65 -1.85 0.46
CA VAL A 215 -0.53 -2.72 0.11
C VAL A 215 0.56 -2.55 1.16
N THR A 216 1.03 -3.62 1.78
CA THR A 216 2.09 -3.60 2.82
C THR A 216 3.45 -3.97 2.26
N GLY A 217 3.52 -4.55 1.07
CA GLY A 217 4.78 -4.91 0.45
C GLY A 217 4.65 -5.06 -1.05
N VAL A 218 5.68 -4.61 -1.77
CA VAL A 218 5.86 -4.86 -3.19
C VAL A 218 7.30 -5.27 -3.44
N SER A 219 7.48 -6.38 -4.13
CA SER A 219 8.80 -6.89 -4.54
C SER A 219 8.82 -7.01 -6.05
N PHE A 220 9.81 -6.39 -6.69
CA PHE A 220 10.10 -6.55 -8.11
C PHE A 220 11.25 -7.53 -8.26
N ARG A 221 11.00 -8.70 -8.83
CA ARG A 221 11.99 -9.77 -8.97
C ARG A 221 12.72 -9.67 -10.31
N GLU A 222 13.92 -10.25 -10.40
CA GLU A 222 14.75 -10.18 -11.61
C GLU A 222 14.22 -11.04 -12.78
N ASP A 223 13.28 -11.95 -12.52
CA ASP A 223 12.55 -12.74 -13.51
C ASP A 223 11.29 -12.02 -14.04
N LEU A 224 11.13 -10.74 -13.69
CA LEU A 224 9.97 -9.89 -14.00
C LEU A 224 8.67 -10.29 -13.29
N GLU A 225 8.75 -11.15 -12.28
CA GLU A 225 7.63 -11.35 -11.37
C GLU A 225 7.53 -10.17 -10.40
N VAL A 226 6.29 -9.74 -10.14
CA VAL A 226 5.95 -8.83 -9.06
C VAL A 226 5.24 -9.61 -7.99
N GLU A 227 5.67 -9.45 -6.74
CA GLU A 227 4.94 -9.92 -5.57
C GLU A 227 4.28 -8.73 -4.89
N VAL A 228 2.99 -8.83 -4.57
CA VAL A 228 2.22 -7.81 -3.87
C VAL A 228 1.59 -8.41 -2.61
N ALA A 229 1.85 -7.79 -1.47
CA ALA A 229 1.24 -8.14 -0.18
C ALA A 229 0.16 -7.11 0.18
N ILE A 230 -1.06 -7.56 0.48
CA ILE A 230 -2.18 -6.70 0.91
C ILE A 230 -2.46 -6.85 2.41
N ALA A 231 -2.93 -5.78 3.06
CA ALA A 231 -3.27 -5.78 4.48
C ALA A 231 -4.66 -6.36 4.73
N VAL A 232 -4.71 -7.59 5.24
CA VAL A 232 -5.95 -8.26 5.63
C VAL A 232 -5.81 -8.83 7.03
N GLN A 233 -6.65 -8.35 7.96
CA GLN A 233 -6.77 -8.93 9.30
C GLN A 233 -7.98 -9.88 9.35
N ALA A 234 -7.82 -11.01 10.03
CA ALA A 234 -8.88 -12.02 10.15
C ALA A 234 -10.17 -11.49 10.79
N ALA A 235 -10.06 -10.59 11.78
CA ALA A 235 -11.21 -9.97 12.43
C ALA A 235 -11.99 -9.04 11.49
N GLU A 236 -11.28 -8.19 10.73
CA GLU A 236 -11.90 -7.31 9.73
C GLU A 236 -12.53 -8.12 8.59
N LEU A 237 -11.83 -9.16 8.11
CA LEU A 237 -12.35 -10.07 7.09
C LEU A 237 -13.62 -10.79 7.57
N GLY A 238 -13.63 -11.27 8.82
CA GLY A 238 -14.81 -11.92 9.40
C GLY A 238 -16.01 -10.98 9.52
N GLY A 239 -15.78 -9.73 9.95
CA GLY A 239 -16.81 -8.69 9.98
C GLY A 239 -17.36 -8.36 8.60
N GLU A 240 -16.49 -8.27 7.59
CA GLU A 240 -16.87 -7.97 6.21
C GLU A 240 -17.63 -9.13 5.56
N ILE A 241 -17.20 -10.39 5.78
CA ILE A 241 -17.94 -11.58 5.35
C ILE A 241 -19.33 -11.58 5.98
N ALA A 242 -19.44 -11.36 7.29
CA ALA A 242 -20.74 -11.31 7.97
C ALA A 242 -21.63 -10.21 7.38
N ARG A 243 -21.08 -9.02 7.12
CA ARG A 243 -21.80 -7.90 6.49
C ARG A 243 -22.31 -8.24 5.09
N ILE A 244 -21.45 -8.75 4.21
CA ILE A 244 -21.81 -9.09 2.82
C ILE A 244 -22.82 -10.23 2.76
N CYS A 245 -22.72 -11.20 3.66
CA CYS A 245 -23.63 -12.34 3.75
C CYS A 245 -24.89 -12.05 4.58
N GLY A 246 -25.05 -10.85 5.14
CA GLY A 246 -26.22 -10.48 5.95
C GLY A 246 -26.34 -11.26 7.26
N LEU A 247 -25.22 -11.70 7.83
CA LEU A 247 -25.16 -12.48 9.07
C LEU A 247 -25.12 -11.54 10.30
N ALA A 248 -26.08 -11.71 11.20
CA ALA A 248 -26.06 -11.09 12.52
C ALA A 248 -25.27 -11.98 13.49
N LEU A 249 -23.98 -11.68 13.67
CA LEU A 249 -23.12 -12.41 14.60
C LEU A 249 -22.98 -11.64 15.92
N ASP A 250 -23.16 -12.32 17.04
CA ASP A 250 -22.81 -11.77 18.36
C ASP A 250 -21.28 -11.67 18.53
N GLU A 251 -20.83 -10.97 19.57
CA GLU A 251 -19.40 -10.71 19.79
C GLU A 251 -18.58 -12.00 19.97
N ARG A 252 -19.20 -13.04 20.56
CA ARG A 252 -18.57 -14.35 20.73
C ARG A 252 -18.36 -15.05 19.39
N SER A 253 -19.38 -15.07 18.54
CA SER A 253 -19.35 -15.68 17.21
C SER A 253 -18.41 -14.91 16.29
N GLN A 254 -18.36 -13.59 16.39
CA GLN A 254 -17.37 -12.77 15.67
C GLN A 254 -15.94 -13.14 16.06
N ARG A 255 -15.66 -13.29 17.37
CA ARG A 255 -14.34 -13.73 17.84
C ARG A 255 -14.00 -15.15 17.40
N GLN A 256 -14.96 -16.07 17.42
CA GLN A 256 -14.78 -17.44 16.93
C GLN A 256 -14.49 -17.47 15.43
N LEU A 257 -15.25 -16.73 14.63
CA LEU A 257 -15.02 -16.60 13.19
C LEU A 257 -13.64 -15.99 12.90
N ALA A 258 -13.28 -14.90 13.59
CA ALA A 258 -11.97 -14.27 13.44
C ALA A 258 -10.82 -15.24 13.78
N GLY A 259 -10.96 -16.04 14.84
CA GLY A 259 -9.98 -17.07 15.21
C GLY A 259 -9.88 -18.19 14.17
N ALA A 260 -11.03 -18.67 13.68
CA ALA A 260 -11.08 -19.70 12.64
C ALA A 260 -10.45 -19.21 11.32
N LEU A 261 -10.75 -17.96 10.93
CA LEU A 261 -10.12 -17.32 9.78
C LEU A 261 -8.61 -17.17 9.98
N ALA A 262 -8.16 -16.66 11.13
CA ALA A 262 -6.73 -16.50 11.42
C ALA A 262 -5.95 -17.82 11.34
N ALA A 263 -6.58 -18.95 11.69
CA ALA A 263 -5.97 -20.26 11.66
C ALA A 263 -5.74 -20.81 10.24
N VAL A 264 -6.58 -20.44 9.27
CA VAL A 264 -6.53 -21.01 7.90
C VAL A 264 -6.15 -20.01 6.82
N MET A 265 -6.25 -18.71 7.11
CA MET A 265 -6.01 -17.65 6.14
C MET A 265 -4.57 -17.72 5.62
N ALA A 266 -4.44 -17.88 4.31
CA ALA A 266 -3.14 -17.82 3.65
C ALA A 266 -2.54 -16.43 3.77
N TRP A 267 -1.21 -16.36 3.66
CA TRP A 267 -0.51 -15.09 3.57
C TRP A 267 -1.06 -14.31 2.37
N PRO A 268 -1.48 -13.05 2.54
CA PRO A 268 -2.16 -12.26 1.52
C PRO A 268 -1.15 -11.69 0.50
N VAL A 269 -0.33 -12.58 -0.08
CA VAL A 269 0.69 -12.28 -1.08
C VAL A 269 0.31 -12.92 -2.39
N GLY A 270 0.23 -12.12 -3.43
CA GLY A 270 -0.05 -12.57 -4.79
C GLY A 270 1.10 -12.25 -5.74
N ARG A 271 1.11 -12.93 -6.88
CA ARG A 271 2.20 -12.87 -7.85
C ARG A 271 1.68 -12.68 -9.26
N ALA A 272 2.42 -11.93 -10.07
CA ALA A 272 2.19 -11.86 -11.50
C ALA A 272 3.46 -11.48 -12.26
N ALA A 273 3.65 -12.07 -13.45
CA ALA A 273 4.74 -11.70 -14.34
C ALA A 273 4.37 -10.46 -15.16
N ALA A 274 5.32 -9.53 -15.27
CA ALA A 274 5.26 -8.49 -16.29
C ALA A 274 5.70 -9.08 -17.63
N SER A 275 4.92 -8.81 -18.67
CA SER A 275 5.34 -9.14 -20.03
C SER A 275 6.41 -8.14 -20.45
N ARG A 276 7.59 -8.64 -20.85
CA ARG A 276 8.38 -7.85 -21.80
C ARG A 276 7.50 -7.73 -23.03
N THR A 277 7.24 -6.51 -23.45
CA THR A 277 6.85 -6.31 -24.83
C THR A 277 8.07 -6.75 -25.63
N THR A 278 8.14 -8.03 -25.99
CA THR A 278 8.93 -8.52 -27.11
C THR A 278 8.28 -7.93 -28.35
N ALA A 279 8.39 -6.61 -28.48
CA ALA A 279 8.42 -6.02 -29.78
C ALA A 279 9.66 -6.63 -30.41
N GLU A 280 9.44 -7.69 -31.18
CA GLU A 280 10.09 -7.84 -32.47
C GLU A 280 9.95 -6.48 -33.13
N SER A 281 10.90 -5.61 -32.78
CA SER A 281 10.84 -4.21 -33.08
C SER A 281 11.22 -4.16 -34.53
N GLU A 282 10.22 -4.17 -35.42
CA GLU A 282 10.35 -3.25 -36.54
C GLU A 282 10.81 -1.93 -35.91
N PRO A 283 11.99 -1.40 -36.29
CA PRO A 283 12.62 -0.29 -35.60
C PRO A 283 11.63 0.85 -35.55
N VAL A 284 10.94 1.01 -34.41
CA VAL A 284 9.93 2.05 -34.22
C VAL A 284 10.68 3.33 -34.50
N GLY A 285 10.27 4.02 -35.57
CA GLY A 285 11.05 5.07 -36.19
C GLY A 285 11.62 6.01 -35.13
N VAL A 286 12.93 5.89 -34.89
CA VAL A 286 13.67 6.63 -33.87
C VAL A 286 13.40 8.11 -34.10
N VAL A 287 12.57 8.73 -33.26
CA VAL A 287 12.03 10.08 -33.51
C VAL A 287 13.17 11.08 -33.50
N GLN A 288 13.71 11.46 -34.66
CA GLN A 288 14.93 12.28 -34.70
C GLN A 288 14.72 13.60 -33.95
N LEU A 289 15.42 13.75 -32.83
CA LEU A 289 15.45 15.00 -32.07
C LEU A 289 16.24 16.05 -32.86
N PRO A 290 15.77 17.30 -32.95
CA PRO A 290 16.54 18.36 -33.59
C PRO A 290 17.87 18.59 -32.84
N ALA A 291 18.94 18.89 -33.59
CA ALA A 291 20.26 19.16 -33.00
C ALA A 291 20.25 20.43 -32.13
N ALA A 292 19.49 21.45 -32.57
CA ALA A 292 19.25 22.67 -31.80
C ALA A 292 18.05 22.49 -30.87
N ALA A 293 18.13 23.10 -29.68
CA ALA A 293 17.02 23.12 -28.74
C ALA A 293 15.81 23.87 -29.35
N PRO A 294 14.59 23.32 -29.26
CA PRO A 294 13.38 24.02 -29.69
C PRO A 294 13.16 25.33 -28.94
N GLU A 295 12.38 26.25 -29.50
CA GLU A 295 12.11 27.55 -28.89
C GLU A 295 11.50 27.43 -27.49
N TRP A 296 10.56 26.49 -27.31
CA TRP A 296 9.92 26.23 -26.02
C TRP A 296 10.91 25.79 -24.94
N ALA A 297 12.10 25.28 -25.31
CA ALA A 297 13.13 24.91 -24.34
C ALA A 297 13.75 26.12 -23.63
N ARG A 298 13.41 27.35 -24.04
CA ARG A 298 13.79 28.60 -23.35
C ARG A 298 12.63 29.22 -22.58
N MET A 299 11.44 28.61 -22.65
CA MET A 299 10.23 29.15 -22.04
C MET A 299 9.98 28.45 -20.70
N PRO A 300 9.64 29.20 -19.64
CA PRO A 300 9.12 28.58 -18.43
C PRO A 300 7.72 28.03 -18.69
N LEU A 301 7.45 26.84 -18.19
CA LEU A 301 6.15 26.19 -18.20
C LEU A 301 5.57 26.30 -16.79
N ASP A 302 4.35 26.82 -16.69
CA ASP A 302 3.65 27.04 -15.44
C ASP A 302 2.27 26.39 -15.49
N ALA A 303 1.91 25.69 -14.44
CA ALA A 303 0.56 25.15 -14.29
C ALA A 303 0.07 25.33 -12.86
N SER A 304 -1.24 25.48 -12.71
CA SER A 304 -1.91 25.53 -11.41
C SER A 304 -2.91 24.40 -11.29
N GLY A 305 -3.09 23.95 -10.06
CA GLY A 305 -4.13 23.01 -9.68
C GLY A 305 -4.84 23.51 -8.44
N GLU A 306 -6.13 23.22 -8.35
CA GLU A 306 -6.95 23.54 -7.20
C GLU A 306 -7.57 22.25 -6.67
N ALA A 307 -7.66 22.15 -5.35
CA ALA A 307 -8.38 21.08 -4.68
C ALA A 307 -9.36 21.68 -3.66
N ALA A 308 -10.51 21.03 -3.54
CA ALA A 308 -11.49 21.36 -2.51
C ALA A 308 -10.91 21.11 -1.11
N ALA A 309 -11.63 21.58 -0.09
CA ALA A 309 -11.26 21.31 1.29
C ALA A 309 -11.13 19.81 1.54
N ALA A 310 -10.02 19.41 2.17
CA ALA A 310 -9.77 18.06 2.62
C ALA A 310 -9.76 18.02 4.15
N GLU A 311 -9.52 16.83 4.73
CA GLU A 311 -9.43 16.64 6.18
C GLU A 311 -8.40 17.58 6.84
N THR A 312 -7.32 17.89 6.13
CA THR A 312 -6.34 18.88 6.56
C THR A 312 -5.99 19.81 5.40
N LYS A 313 -5.61 21.06 5.72
CA LYS A 313 -5.11 22.02 4.73
C LYS A 313 -3.94 21.44 3.93
N LEU A 314 -3.03 20.73 4.60
CA LEU A 314 -1.89 20.08 3.96
C LEU A 314 -2.35 19.09 2.87
N ARG A 315 -3.34 18.24 3.14
CA ARG A 315 -3.89 17.32 2.13
C ARG A 315 -4.53 18.05 0.95
N ALA A 316 -5.28 19.12 1.21
CA ALA A 316 -5.84 19.94 0.14
C ALA A 316 -4.71 20.49 -0.76
N ALA A 317 -3.63 21.02 -0.17
CA ALA A 317 -2.48 21.49 -0.95
C ALA A 317 -1.81 20.37 -1.75
N MET A 318 -1.61 19.19 -1.17
CA MET A 318 -0.99 18.08 -1.90
C MET A 318 -1.86 17.58 -3.07
N GLN A 319 -3.18 17.54 -2.91
CA GLN A 319 -4.11 17.23 -4.01
C GLN A 319 -4.09 18.31 -5.10
N ALA A 320 -4.04 19.58 -4.71
CA ALA A 320 -3.91 20.71 -5.62
C ALA A 320 -2.60 20.65 -6.42
N GLU A 321 -1.50 20.29 -5.75
CA GLU A 321 -0.18 20.09 -6.38
C GLU A 321 -0.19 18.95 -7.41
N GLN A 322 -0.83 17.82 -7.09
CA GLN A 322 -0.99 16.71 -8.02
C GLN A 322 -1.74 17.14 -9.29
N ARG A 323 -2.86 17.86 -9.13
CA ARG A 323 -3.63 18.42 -10.26
C ARG A 323 -2.80 19.43 -11.06
N ALA A 324 -1.96 20.22 -10.39
CA ALA A 324 -1.06 21.17 -11.05
C ALA A 324 -0.01 20.43 -11.90
N ARG A 325 0.56 19.33 -11.40
CA ARG A 325 1.50 18.49 -12.16
C ARG A 325 0.83 17.79 -13.35
N GLU A 326 -0.40 17.31 -13.20
CA GLU A 326 -1.16 16.75 -14.32
C GLU A 326 -1.46 17.79 -15.41
N ALA A 327 -1.80 19.02 -15.00
CA ALA A 327 -1.96 20.13 -15.94
C ALA A 327 -0.64 20.49 -16.63
N LEU A 328 0.47 20.50 -15.89
CA LEU A 328 1.81 20.71 -16.45
C LEU A 328 2.19 19.62 -17.46
N ARG A 329 1.89 18.35 -17.15
CA ARG A 329 2.11 17.22 -18.06
C ARG A 329 1.42 17.44 -19.40
N ARG A 330 0.13 17.80 -19.38
CA ARG A 330 -0.64 18.10 -20.60
C ARG A 330 -0.03 19.24 -21.42
N GLN A 331 0.51 20.27 -20.76
CA GLN A 331 1.23 21.34 -21.46
C GLN A 331 2.51 20.83 -22.14
N VAL A 332 3.31 20.02 -21.44
CA VAL A 332 4.53 19.42 -21.98
C VAL A 332 4.21 18.50 -23.17
N GLU A 333 3.19 17.65 -23.05
CA GLU A 333 2.75 16.74 -24.12
C GLU A 333 2.32 17.49 -25.39
N ALA A 334 1.82 18.72 -25.26
CA ALA A 334 1.38 19.56 -26.37
C ALA A 334 2.53 20.33 -27.07
N LEU A 335 3.74 20.36 -26.49
CA LEU A 335 4.88 21.06 -27.08
C LEU A 335 5.26 20.44 -28.44
N ARG A 336 5.61 21.27 -29.42
CA ARG A 336 5.96 20.80 -30.77
C ARG A 336 7.40 20.28 -30.85
N LEU A 337 7.58 19.16 -31.52
CA LEU A 337 8.86 18.49 -31.75
C LEU A 337 8.87 17.89 -33.17
N ASN A 338 9.49 18.60 -34.13
CA ASN A 338 9.64 18.17 -35.53
C ASN A 338 8.36 17.65 -36.20
N GLY A 339 7.29 18.45 -36.19
CA GLY A 339 6.00 18.12 -36.80
C GLY A 339 5.10 17.22 -35.95
N LEU A 340 5.63 16.59 -34.90
CA LEU A 340 4.86 15.89 -33.86
C LEU A 340 4.73 16.78 -32.63
N THR A 341 3.90 16.37 -31.67
CA THR A 341 4.00 16.87 -30.29
C THR A 341 4.95 15.99 -29.48
N VAL A 342 5.46 16.48 -28.35
CA VAL A 342 6.27 15.68 -27.41
C VAL A 342 5.48 14.45 -26.94
N GLY A 343 4.16 14.58 -26.73
CA GLY A 343 3.30 13.45 -26.39
C GLY A 343 3.25 12.37 -27.49
N GLN A 344 3.03 12.77 -28.74
CA GLN A 344 3.05 11.85 -29.89
C GLN A 344 4.43 11.22 -30.11
N ALA A 345 5.50 11.99 -29.86
CA ALA A 345 6.86 11.48 -29.92
C ALA A 345 7.12 10.47 -28.80
N ALA A 346 6.61 10.71 -27.59
CA ALA A 346 6.70 9.80 -26.44
C ALA A 346 5.92 8.50 -26.65
N GLU A 347 4.79 8.52 -27.36
CA GLU A 347 4.06 7.32 -27.77
C GLU A 347 4.89 6.44 -28.73
N LYS A 348 5.68 7.07 -29.60
CA LYS A 348 6.55 6.38 -30.57
C LYS A 348 7.90 5.97 -29.98
N ASP A 349 8.44 6.76 -29.05
CA ASP A 349 9.76 6.56 -28.47
C ASP A 349 9.69 6.62 -26.94
N GLY A 350 9.75 5.45 -26.31
CA GLY A 350 9.67 5.32 -24.86
C GLY A 350 10.81 6.04 -24.10
N SER A 351 11.92 6.38 -24.75
CA SER A 351 12.97 7.22 -24.12
C SER A 351 12.47 8.65 -23.88
N ILE A 352 11.73 9.22 -24.84
CA ILE A 352 11.12 10.55 -24.72
C ILE A 352 10.08 10.54 -23.60
N ALA A 353 9.26 9.49 -23.51
CA ALA A 353 8.29 9.33 -22.42
C ALA A 353 8.94 9.33 -21.03
N ARG A 354 10.07 8.63 -20.86
CA ARG A 354 10.83 8.61 -19.60
C ARG A 354 11.45 9.97 -19.28
N GLY A 355 12.08 10.63 -20.26
CA GLY A 355 12.67 11.95 -20.07
C GLY A 355 11.63 12.99 -19.68
N MET A 356 10.47 12.99 -20.35
CA MET A 356 9.32 13.83 -20.02
C MET A 356 8.84 13.58 -18.59
N SER A 357 8.66 12.31 -18.19
CA SER A 357 8.17 11.95 -16.85
C SER A 357 9.12 12.46 -15.75
N ARG A 358 10.43 12.27 -15.91
CA ARG A 358 11.43 12.79 -14.95
C ARG A 358 11.42 14.32 -14.86
N ALA A 359 11.29 15.01 -15.99
CA ALA A 359 11.23 16.47 -15.98
C ALA A 359 10.01 16.99 -15.18
N ILE A 360 8.86 16.33 -15.31
CA ILE A 360 7.64 16.69 -14.56
C ILE A 360 7.80 16.39 -13.06
N GLU A 361 8.47 15.29 -12.70
CA GLU A 361 8.79 14.96 -11.31
C GLU A 361 9.75 15.99 -10.66
N GLU A 362 10.66 16.56 -11.46
CA GLU A 362 11.57 17.64 -11.02
C GLU A 362 10.89 19.02 -10.89
N ALA A 363 9.64 19.16 -11.35
CA ALA A 363 8.89 20.42 -11.24
C ALA A 363 8.62 20.79 -9.78
N LYS A 364 8.92 22.04 -9.42
CA LYS A 364 8.80 22.55 -8.06
C LYS A 364 7.52 23.35 -7.87
N ALA A 365 6.87 23.17 -6.72
CA ALA A 365 5.82 24.08 -6.28
C ALA A 365 6.43 25.46 -6.00
N THR A 366 5.89 26.49 -6.64
CA THR A 366 6.34 27.89 -6.49
C THR A 366 5.45 28.69 -5.56
N ARG A 367 4.17 28.32 -5.46
CA ARG A 367 3.20 28.98 -4.59
C ARG A 367 2.13 27.99 -4.15
N THR A 368 1.78 28.04 -2.87
CA THR A 368 0.67 27.31 -2.28
C THR A 368 -0.21 28.31 -1.55
N GLU A 369 -1.48 28.39 -1.91
CA GLU A 369 -2.45 29.25 -1.23
C GLU A 369 -3.50 28.39 -0.55
N TYR A 370 -3.78 28.72 0.72
CA TYR A 370 -4.84 28.10 1.48
C TYR A 370 -6.02 29.06 1.56
N ARG A 371 -7.18 28.60 1.12
CA ARG A 371 -8.41 29.38 1.19
C ARG A 371 -9.08 29.24 2.57
N PRO A 372 -9.91 30.21 2.99
CA PRO A 372 -10.61 30.15 4.28
C PRO A 372 -11.54 28.95 4.44
N ASP A 373 -12.09 28.45 3.33
CA ASP A 373 -12.95 27.26 3.28
C ASP A 373 -12.18 25.93 3.43
N GLY A 374 -10.85 25.97 3.57
CA GLY A 374 -9.99 24.80 3.68
C GLY A 374 -9.51 24.24 2.34
N ALA A 375 -9.97 24.79 1.20
CA ALA A 375 -9.44 24.46 -0.11
C ALA A 375 -8.00 24.98 -0.29
N ALA A 376 -7.31 24.48 -1.30
CA ALA A 376 -5.97 24.94 -1.63
C ALA A 376 -5.77 25.08 -3.15
N SER A 377 -4.94 26.05 -3.54
CA SER A 377 -4.40 26.18 -4.89
C SER A 377 -2.89 26.03 -4.84
N VAL A 378 -2.31 25.30 -5.79
CA VAL A 378 -0.86 25.15 -5.92
C VAL A 378 -0.46 25.48 -7.34
N ARG A 379 0.62 26.25 -7.48
CA ARG A 379 1.28 26.54 -8.76
C ARG A 379 2.61 25.81 -8.82
N VAL A 380 2.83 25.06 -9.88
CA VAL A 380 4.10 24.39 -10.19
C VAL A 380 4.74 25.06 -11.40
N ARG A 381 6.07 25.09 -11.40
CA ARG A 381 6.87 25.64 -12.50
C ARG A 381 7.94 24.64 -12.92
N LEU A 382 8.17 24.56 -14.22
CA LEU A 382 9.21 23.75 -14.84
C LEU A 382 9.89 24.57 -15.94
N ASP A 383 11.21 24.54 -15.97
CA ASP A 383 11.95 25.16 -17.08
C ASP A 383 11.86 24.25 -18.31
N GLY A 384 11.46 24.79 -19.47
CA GLY A 384 11.45 24.05 -20.72
C GLY A 384 12.83 23.47 -21.06
N ARG A 385 13.91 24.09 -20.58
CA ARG A 385 15.27 23.57 -20.75
C ARG A 385 15.45 22.24 -20.04
N THR A 386 14.92 22.09 -18.83
CA THR A 386 14.98 20.84 -18.07
C THR A 386 14.25 19.73 -18.83
N VAL A 387 13.07 19.99 -19.39
CA VAL A 387 12.34 19.01 -20.22
C VAL A 387 13.21 18.54 -21.40
N TRP A 388 13.80 19.49 -22.13
CA TRP A 388 14.64 19.17 -23.28
C TRP A 388 15.89 18.38 -22.92
N GLU A 389 16.60 18.77 -21.86
CA GLU A 389 17.81 18.07 -21.38
C GLU A 389 17.49 16.65 -20.92
N GLN A 390 16.36 16.46 -20.23
CA GLN A 390 15.91 15.14 -19.76
C GLN A 390 15.54 14.22 -20.92
N ILE A 391 14.84 14.72 -21.93
CA ILE A 391 14.53 13.97 -23.16
C ILE A 391 15.81 13.57 -23.90
N ARG A 392 16.78 14.48 -24.01
CA ARG A 392 18.06 14.18 -24.67
C ARG A 392 18.91 13.17 -23.92
N ARG A 393 18.87 13.19 -22.58
CA ARG A 393 19.68 12.31 -21.72
C ARG A 393 19.22 10.86 -21.76
N GLU A 394 17.92 10.62 -21.96
CA GLU A 394 17.37 9.26 -22.06
C GLU A 394 17.64 8.58 -23.40
N ARG A 395 18.24 9.33 -24.33
CA ARG A 395 18.63 8.91 -25.66
C ARG A 395 20.12 8.69 -25.75
#